data_AF-A0A137P362-F1
#
_entry.id   AF-A0A137P362-F1
#
_cell.length_a   1.000
_cell.length_b   1.000
_cell.length_c   1.000
_cell.angle_alpha   90.00
_cell.angle_beta   90.00
_cell.angle_gamma   90.00
#
_symmetry.space_group_name_H-M   'P 1'
#
loop_
_entity.id
_entity.type
_entity.pdbx_description
1 polymer ?
#
loop_
_entity_poly.entity_id
_entity_poly.type
_entity_poly.pdbx_seq_one_letter_code
_entity_poly.pdbx_strand_id
1 'polypeptide(L)'
;MYVGNMKIKNRKSNDSSKVVKRKYTAKTSSKANLKSKNNTFKKSKNNNELNDKKISFLRALIVENSFIDSNEAKDRLRRDMNLTVSMSIIKENLKKLKKEMLSNNTDLDTYKQNLITKGAQTNYQSRLTYTHIESLKKYLEENDSMDHIEARNRLQEETGLDVRIQT
;
A
#
# COMPACT_ATOMS: atom_id res chain seq x y z
N MET A 1 33.67 18.73 -44.50
CA MET A 1 32.72 18.32 -43.45
C MET A 1 32.00 17.07 -43.93
N TYR A 2 32.29 15.91 -43.33
CA TYR A 2 31.73 14.62 -43.75
C TYR A 2 30.41 14.35 -43.02
N VAL A 3 29.33 14.17 -43.78
CA VAL A 3 28.02 13.78 -43.26
C VAL A 3 27.93 12.25 -43.32
N GLY A 4 28.01 11.60 -42.15
CA GLY A 4 27.96 10.14 -42.02
C GLY A 4 26.52 9.63 -42.06
N ASN A 5 26.15 8.93 -43.14
CA ASN A 5 24.86 8.26 -43.27
C ASN A 5 24.81 6.96 -42.45
N MET A 6 24.00 6.95 -41.40
CA MET A 6 23.82 5.81 -40.49
C MET A 6 22.65 4.94 -40.95
N LYS A 7 22.93 3.77 -41.55
CA LYS A 7 21.92 2.78 -41.98
C LYS A 7 21.43 1.96 -40.79
N ILE A 8 20.16 2.15 -40.41
CA ILE A 8 19.49 1.35 -39.38
C ILE A 8 19.00 0.03 -40.01
N LYS A 9 19.55 -1.09 -39.56
CA LYS A 9 19.12 -2.45 -39.95
C LYS A 9 17.98 -2.91 -39.04
N ASN A 10 16.80 -3.14 -39.61
CA ASN A 10 15.66 -3.74 -38.92
C ASN A 10 15.93 -5.21 -38.57
N ARG A 11 15.86 -5.53 -37.27
CA ARG A 11 15.92 -6.91 -36.75
C ARG A 11 14.54 -7.55 -36.82
N LYS A 12 14.43 -8.63 -37.59
CA LYS A 12 13.29 -9.56 -37.60
C LYS A 12 13.15 -10.23 -36.22
N SER A 13 12.02 -10.03 -35.56
CA SER A 13 11.60 -10.77 -34.37
C SER A 13 10.92 -12.08 -34.80
N ASN A 14 11.64 -13.19 -34.70
CA ASN A 14 11.04 -14.52 -34.65
C ASN A 14 10.96 -14.91 -33.18
N ASP A 15 9.78 -14.84 -32.57
CA ASP A 15 9.53 -15.58 -31.33
C ASP A 15 8.31 -16.48 -31.49
N SER A 16 8.58 -17.75 -31.27
CA SER A 16 7.77 -18.90 -31.64
C SER A 16 7.04 -19.38 -30.41
N SER A 17 5.86 -18.81 -30.14
CA SER A 17 5.01 -19.25 -29.05
C SER A 17 4.45 -20.66 -29.33
N LYS A 18 5.18 -21.68 -28.88
CA LYS A 18 4.72 -23.07 -28.81
C LYS A 18 3.57 -23.18 -27.82
N VAL A 19 2.37 -23.38 -28.36
CA VAL A 19 1.14 -23.68 -27.60
C VAL A 19 1.25 -25.08 -26.98
N VAL A 20 1.58 -25.14 -25.69
CA VAL A 20 1.55 -26.38 -24.90
C VAL A 20 0.11 -26.70 -24.52
N LYS A 21 -0.50 -27.65 -25.23
CA LYS A 21 -1.82 -28.23 -24.89
C LYS A 21 -1.70 -29.02 -23.58
N ARG A 22 -2.17 -28.45 -22.48
CA ARG A 22 -2.34 -29.17 -21.20
C ARG A 22 -3.61 -30.03 -21.29
N LYS A 23 -3.41 -31.36 -21.29
CA LYS A 23 -4.49 -32.35 -21.11
C LYS A 23 -4.94 -32.34 -19.65
N TYR A 24 -6.19 -31.99 -19.40
CA TYR A 24 -6.82 -32.15 -18.08
C TYR A 24 -7.41 -33.55 -17.99
N THR A 25 -6.81 -34.41 -17.16
CA THR A 25 -7.41 -35.68 -16.76
C THR A 25 -8.34 -35.44 -15.58
N ALA A 26 -9.61 -35.80 -15.74
CA ALA A 26 -10.65 -35.73 -14.72
C ALA A 26 -10.24 -36.56 -13.49
N LYS A 27 -10.03 -35.88 -12.36
CA LYS A 27 -9.80 -36.53 -11.06
C LYS A 27 -11.17 -36.77 -10.43
N THR A 28 -11.50 -38.05 -10.33
CA THR A 28 -12.68 -38.60 -9.70
C THR A 28 -12.84 -38.11 -8.26
N SER A 29 -14.02 -37.55 -8.00
CA SER A 29 -14.47 -37.08 -6.69
C SER A 29 -14.82 -38.27 -5.79
N SER A 30 -13.89 -38.73 -4.97
CA SER A 30 -14.17 -39.60 -3.83
C SER A 30 -14.66 -38.76 -2.65
N LYS A 31 -15.98 -38.81 -2.43
CA LYS A 31 -16.67 -38.28 -1.23
C LYS A 31 -16.23 -39.08 0.00
N ALA A 32 -15.20 -38.58 0.71
CA ALA A 32 -14.92 -39.03 2.08
C ALA A 32 -15.77 -38.20 3.05
N ASN A 33 -16.82 -38.84 3.56
CA ASN A 33 -17.77 -38.30 4.53
C ASN A 33 -17.10 -38.30 5.92
N LEU A 34 -16.28 -37.29 6.23
CA LEU A 34 -15.79 -37.07 7.59
C LEU A 34 -16.90 -36.42 8.43
N LYS A 35 -17.58 -37.24 9.22
CA LYS A 35 -18.35 -36.79 10.40
C LYS A 35 -17.40 -36.05 11.34
N SER A 36 -17.35 -34.73 11.19
CA SER A 36 -16.70 -33.82 12.13
C SER A 36 -17.43 -33.90 13.46
N LYS A 37 -16.83 -34.59 14.44
CA LYS A 37 -17.26 -34.56 15.84
C LYS A 37 -17.05 -33.13 16.34
N ASN A 38 -18.14 -32.49 16.74
CA ASN A 38 -18.16 -31.19 17.39
C ASN A 38 -17.38 -31.28 18.72
N ASN A 39 -16.07 -31.02 18.67
CA ASN A 39 -15.29 -30.70 19.85
C ASN A 39 -15.76 -29.33 20.34
N THR A 40 -16.55 -29.34 21.41
CA THR A 40 -16.84 -28.16 22.23
C THR A 40 -15.54 -27.70 22.88
N PHE A 41 -14.77 -26.91 22.14
CA PHE A 41 -13.60 -26.21 22.66
C PHE A 41 -14.05 -25.29 23.79
N LYS A 42 -13.76 -25.70 25.03
CA LYS A 42 -13.69 -24.79 26.19
C LYS A 42 -12.87 -23.58 25.75
N LYS A 43 -13.53 -22.42 25.56
CA LYS A 43 -12.88 -21.13 25.29
C LYS A 43 -11.94 -20.86 26.45
N SER A 44 -10.66 -21.17 26.27
CA SER A 44 -9.66 -20.97 27.30
C SER A 44 -9.45 -19.46 27.50
N LYS A 45 -9.40 -19.04 28.76
CA LYS A 45 -9.18 -17.66 29.22
C LYS A 45 -7.92 -17.02 28.61
N ASN A 46 -7.00 -17.83 28.10
CA ASN A 46 -5.70 -17.45 27.55
C ASN A 46 -5.80 -16.69 26.22
N ASN A 47 -6.91 -16.79 25.49
CA ASN A 47 -7.04 -16.13 24.19
C ASN A 47 -7.16 -14.60 24.30
N ASN A 48 -7.61 -14.09 25.44
CA ASN A 48 -7.81 -12.65 25.63
C ASN A 48 -6.47 -11.93 25.88
N GLU A 49 -5.64 -12.47 26.76
CA GLU A 49 -4.33 -11.86 27.09
C GLU A 49 -3.40 -11.79 25.87
N LEU A 50 -3.41 -12.83 25.02
CA LEU A 50 -2.63 -12.84 23.79
C LEU A 50 -3.13 -11.78 22.80
N ASN A 51 -4.43 -11.51 22.77
CA ASN A 51 -4.99 -10.46 21.92
C ASN A 51 -4.62 -9.07 22.44
N ASP A 52 -4.61 -8.86 23.75
CA ASP A 52 -4.23 -7.57 24.34
C ASP A 52 -2.76 -7.22 24.02
N LYS A 53 -1.85 -8.19 24.13
CA LYS A 53 -0.43 -8.01 23.75
C LYS A 53 -0.26 -7.69 22.26
N LYS A 54 -1.06 -8.30 21.37
CA LYS A 54 -1.04 -7.99 19.93
C LYS A 54 -1.54 -6.58 19.65
N ILE A 55 -2.62 -6.17 20.32
CA ILE A 55 -3.23 -4.85 20.14
C ILE A 55 -2.28 -3.76 20.65
N SER A 56 -1.65 -3.95 21.81
CA SER A 56 -0.68 -2.99 22.36
C SER A 56 0.54 -2.82 21.45
N PHE A 57 1.07 -3.91 20.90
CA PHE A 57 2.17 -3.86 19.94
C PHE A 57 1.78 -3.13 18.64
N LEU A 58 0.63 -3.46 18.05
CA LEU A 58 0.12 -2.77 16.86
C LEU A 58 -0.09 -1.27 17.11
N ARG A 59 -0.53 -0.90 18.32
CA ARG A 59 -0.68 0.50 18.72
C ARG A 59 0.68 1.21 18.76
N ALA A 60 1.71 0.59 19.34
CA ALA A 60 3.07 1.15 19.36
C ALA A 60 3.61 1.37 17.94
N LEU A 61 3.38 0.42 17.03
CA LEU A 61 3.78 0.56 15.62
C LEU A 61 3.08 1.72 14.91
N ILE A 62 1.80 1.99 15.20
CA ILE A 62 1.09 3.14 14.62
C ILE A 62 1.63 4.47 15.18
N VAL A 63 2.04 4.51 16.44
CA VAL A 63 2.67 5.70 17.04
C VAL A 63 4.04 5.97 16.39
N GLU A 64 4.84 4.93 16.18
CA GLU A 64 6.13 5.02 15.49
C GLU A 64 5.96 5.41 14.01
N ASN A 65 4.99 4.80 13.32
CA ASN A 65 4.70 5.03 11.91
C ASN A 65 3.19 4.97 11.65
N SER A 66 2.56 6.14 11.58
CA SER A 66 1.12 6.28 11.33
C SER A 66 0.66 5.68 9.99
N PHE A 67 1.60 5.56 9.04
CA PHE A 67 1.36 5.06 7.69
C PHE A 67 1.74 3.59 7.49
N ILE A 68 2.02 2.84 8.56
CA ILE A 68 2.37 1.42 8.46
C ILE A 68 1.31 0.63 7.68
N ASP A 69 1.77 -0.19 6.73
CA ASP A 69 0.94 -1.11 5.95
C ASP A 69 0.67 -2.42 6.73
N SER A 70 -0.43 -3.09 6.39
CA SER A 70 -0.80 -4.36 7.01
C SER A 70 0.23 -5.46 6.77
N ASN A 71 0.93 -5.45 5.62
CA ASN A 71 2.01 -6.40 5.36
C ASN A 71 3.21 -6.15 6.29
N GLU A 72 3.64 -4.89 6.41
CA GLU A 72 4.75 -4.51 7.28
C GLU A 72 4.43 -4.82 8.75
N ALA A 73 3.23 -4.47 9.22
CA ALA A 73 2.78 -4.77 10.58
C ALA A 73 2.76 -6.28 10.86
N LYS A 74 2.35 -7.09 9.87
CA LYS A 74 2.39 -8.56 9.97
C LYS A 74 3.81 -9.09 10.08
N ASP A 75 4.72 -8.58 9.27
CA ASP A 75 6.11 -9.01 9.28
C ASP A 75 6.81 -8.65 10.59
N ARG A 76 6.55 -7.45 11.14
CA ARG A 76 7.04 -7.04 12.47
C ARG A 76 6.44 -7.89 13.59
N LEU A 77 5.13 -8.15 13.58
CA LEU A 77 4.49 -9.05 14.56
C LEU A 77 5.11 -10.45 14.57
N ARG A 78 5.39 -10.99 13.39
CA ARG A 78 6.02 -12.31 13.27
C ARG A 78 7.47 -12.27 13.74
N ARG A 79 8.24 -11.24 13.40
CA ARG A 79 9.66 -11.12 13.75
C ARG A 79 9.87 -10.86 15.25
N ASP A 80 9.11 -9.94 15.81
CA ASP A 80 9.39 -9.38 17.13
C ASP A 80 8.63 -10.11 18.24
N MET A 81 7.44 -10.67 17.93
CA MET A 81 6.64 -11.40 18.90
C MET A 81 6.55 -12.91 18.61
N ASN A 82 7.11 -13.39 17.49
CA ASN A 82 6.92 -14.78 17.02
C ASN A 82 5.43 -15.17 16.87
N LEU A 83 4.56 -14.19 16.60
CA LEU A 83 3.12 -14.42 16.49
C LEU A 83 2.68 -14.46 15.03
N THR A 84 2.08 -15.58 14.63
CA THR A 84 1.45 -15.71 13.32
C THR A 84 -0.01 -15.29 13.43
N VAL A 85 -0.36 -14.16 12.83
CA VAL A 85 -1.72 -13.62 12.79
C VAL A 85 -2.20 -13.56 11.34
N SER A 86 -3.49 -13.81 11.11
CA SER A 86 -4.06 -13.70 9.77
C SER A 86 -4.06 -12.25 9.30
N MET A 87 -3.90 -12.05 7.99
CA MET A 87 -3.84 -10.71 7.41
C MET A 87 -5.13 -9.92 7.66
N SER A 88 -6.29 -10.58 7.61
CA SER A 88 -7.59 -9.96 7.84
C SER A 88 -7.71 -9.37 9.25
N ILE A 89 -7.26 -10.11 10.29
CA ILE A 89 -7.28 -9.64 11.67
C ILE A 89 -6.38 -8.40 11.85
N ILE A 90 -5.20 -8.41 11.22
CA ILE A 90 -4.28 -7.26 11.27
C ILE A 90 -4.91 -6.04 10.61
N LYS A 91 -5.50 -6.20 9.43
CA LYS A 91 -6.21 -5.12 8.71
C LYS A 91 -7.33 -4.52 9.57
N GLU A 92 -8.16 -5.36 10.17
CA GLU A 92 -9.27 -4.93 11.03
C GLU A 92 -8.78 -4.19 12.27
N ASN A 93 -7.76 -4.73 12.96
CA ASN A 93 -7.19 -4.12 14.15
C ASN A 93 -6.49 -2.79 13.83
N LEU A 94 -5.70 -2.72 12.76
CA LEU A 94 -5.08 -1.46 12.32
C LEU A 94 -6.13 -0.42 11.97
N LYS A 95 -7.18 -0.79 11.23
CA LYS A 95 -8.29 0.11 10.89
C LYS A 95 -9.00 0.63 12.15
N LYS A 96 -9.28 -0.25 13.11
CA LYS A 96 -9.92 0.10 14.38
C LYS A 96 -9.03 1.03 15.21
N LEU A 97 -7.75 0.70 15.39
CA LEU A 97 -6.80 1.50 16.16
C LEU A 97 -6.57 2.88 15.56
N LYS A 98 -6.38 2.96 14.23
CA LYS A 98 -6.27 4.24 13.53
C LYS A 98 -7.52 5.09 13.75
N LYS A 99 -8.72 4.51 13.64
CA LYS A 99 -9.98 5.22 13.91
C LYS A 99 -10.06 5.72 15.36
N GLU A 100 -9.70 4.89 16.33
CA GLU A 100 -9.72 5.24 17.76
C GLU A 100 -8.75 6.39 18.08
N MET A 101 -7.52 6.32 17.58
CA MET A 101 -6.53 7.39 17.73
C MET A 101 -6.98 8.69 17.08
N LEU A 102 -7.69 8.61 15.95
CA LEU A 102 -8.25 9.77 15.27
C LEU A 102 -9.42 10.39 16.03
N SER A 103 -10.29 9.58 16.62
CA SER A 103 -11.44 10.08 17.39
C SER A 103 -11.04 10.73 18.71
N ASN A 104 -9.90 10.35 19.29
CA ASN A 104 -9.41 10.90 20.54
C ASN A 104 -8.68 12.24 20.38
N ASN A 105 -8.23 12.57 19.16
CA ASN A 105 -7.63 13.87 18.84
C ASN A 105 -8.72 14.74 18.21
N THR A 106 -9.32 15.62 19.00
CA THR A 106 -10.41 16.54 18.59
C THR A 106 -10.01 17.53 17.48
N ASP A 107 -8.73 17.60 17.11
CA ASP A 107 -8.24 18.34 15.93
C ASP A 107 -8.29 17.44 14.69
N LEU A 108 -9.52 17.16 14.25
CA LEU A 108 -9.86 16.22 13.19
C LEU A 108 -9.46 16.69 11.77
N ASP A 109 -9.04 17.94 11.60
CA ASP A 109 -8.79 18.54 10.30
C ASP A 109 -7.41 18.19 9.72
N THR A 110 -6.38 18.07 10.55
CA THR A 110 -4.99 17.87 10.08
C THR A 110 -4.74 16.46 9.54
N TYR A 111 -5.38 15.43 10.09
CA TYR A 111 -5.17 14.04 9.64
C TYR A 111 -6.18 13.56 8.59
N LYS A 112 -7.42 14.09 8.58
CA LYS A 112 -8.37 13.81 7.48
C LYS A 112 -7.79 14.25 6.14
N GLN A 113 -7.12 15.40 6.08
CA GLN A 113 -6.33 15.83 4.92
C GLN A 113 -5.37 14.72 4.43
N ASN A 114 -4.60 14.11 5.34
CA ASN A 114 -3.64 13.04 5.00
C ASN A 114 -4.27 11.69 4.59
N LEU A 115 -5.49 11.37 5.06
CA LEU A 115 -6.18 10.13 4.67
C LEU A 115 -6.96 10.28 3.35
N ILE A 116 -7.57 11.44 3.13
CA ILE A 116 -8.30 11.78 1.90
C ILE A 116 -7.33 11.82 0.71
N THR A 117 -6.08 12.23 0.91
CA THR A 117 -5.04 12.18 -0.14
C THR A 117 -4.69 10.77 -0.64
N LYS A 118 -5.11 9.67 0.02
CA LYS A 118 -4.77 8.31 -0.44
C LYS A 118 -5.93 7.29 -0.44
N GLY A 119 -7.06 7.58 0.18
CA GLY A 119 -8.24 6.69 0.14
C GLY A 119 -8.94 6.65 -1.22
N ALA A 120 -8.77 7.70 -2.04
CA ALA A 120 -9.32 7.82 -3.39
C ALA A 120 -8.29 7.48 -4.48
N GLN A 121 -7.24 6.72 -4.17
CA GLN A 121 -6.20 6.37 -5.14
C GLN A 121 -6.63 5.17 -6.02
N THR A 122 -7.73 5.33 -6.74
CA THR A 122 -8.13 4.46 -7.83
C THR A 122 -7.25 4.77 -9.05
N ASN A 123 -6.11 4.08 -9.13
CA ASN A 123 -5.33 3.78 -10.35
C ASN A 123 -4.87 4.92 -11.30
N TYR A 124 -5.17 6.20 -11.07
CA TYR A 124 -4.81 7.29 -12.00
C TYR A 124 -4.41 8.63 -11.32
N GLN A 125 -4.09 8.64 -10.03
CA GLN A 125 -3.61 9.86 -9.36
C GLN A 125 -2.11 9.80 -9.11
N SER A 126 -1.43 10.79 -9.67
CA SER A 126 0.02 11.01 -9.71
C SER A 126 0.72 10.68 -8.40
N ARG A 127 1.87 9.99 -8.52
CA ARG A 127 2.74 9.62 -7.39
C ARG A 127 3.49 10.85 -6.86
N LEU A 128 2.78 11.82 -6.30
CA LEU A 128 3.40 12.84 -5.47
C LEU A 128 4.00 12.13 -4.24
N THR A 129 5.32 12.13 -4.15
CA THR A 129 6.07 11.64 -2.99
C THR A 129 6.14 12.77 -1.95
N TYR A 130 6.58 12.42 -0.74
CA TYR A 130 6.81 13.42 0.32
C TYR A 130 7.78 14.53 -0.11
N THR A 131 8.85 14.17 -0.81
CA THR A 131 9.84 15.12 -1.34
C THR A 131 9.23 16.13 -2.32
N HIS A 132 8.27 15.70 -3.15
CA HIS A 132 7.57 16.62 -4.06
C HIS A 132 6.70 17.63 -3.31
N ILE A 133 6.11 17.22 -2.17
CA ILE A 133 5.31 18.11 -1.32
C ILE A 133 6.21 19.14 -0.65
N GLU A 134 7.40 18.75 -0.18
CA GLU A 134 8.36 19.69 0.40
C GLU A 134 8.87 20.70 -0.63
N SER A 135 9.20 20.28 -1.86
CA SER A 135 9.59 21.20 -2.94
C SER A 135 8.48 22.21 -3.24
N LEU A 136 7.22 21.77 -3.33
CA LEU A 136 6.09 22.67 -3.56
C LEU A 136 5.91 23.69 -2.42
N LYS A 137 6.05 23.25 -1.15
CA LYS A 137 5.99 24.18 0.00
C LYS A 137 7.08 25.23 -0.09
N LYS A 138 8.31 24.81 -0.40
CA LYS A 138 9.45 25.71 -0.57
C LYS A 138 9.18 26.77 -1.65
N TYR A 139 8.61 26.39 -2.80
CA TYR A 139 8.29 27.36 -3.86
C TYR A 139 7.23 28.37 -3.45
N LEU A 140 6.22 27.93 -2.68
CA LEU A 140 5.18 28.81 -2.17
C LEU A 140 5.75 29.76 -1.12
N GLU A 141 6.65 29.30 -0.24
CA GLU A 141 7.34 30.16 0.73
C GLU A 141 8.29 31.18 0.05
N GLU A 142 8.90 30.80 -1.08
CA GLU A 142 9.75 31.72 -1.87
C GLU A 142 8.91 32.77 -2.62
N ASN A 143 7.67 32.44 -2.99
CA ASN A 143 6.77 33.34 -3.69
C ASN A 143 5.30 32.99 -3.39
N ASP A 144 4.71 33.66 -2.40
CA ASP A 144 3.33 33.47 -1.98
C ASP A 144 2.30 33.74 -3.10
N SER A 145 2.70 34.48 -4.15
CA SER A 145 1.85 34.80 -5.31
C SER A 145 2.10 33.88 -6.51
N MET A 146 2.88 32.80 -6.34
CA MET A 146 3.18 31.87 -7.41
C MET A 146 1.91 31.16 -7.90
N ASP A 147 1.67 31.22 -9.20
CA ASP A 147 0.55 30.52 -9.82
C ASP A 147 0.77 29.00 -9.78
N HIS A 148 -0.31 28.25 -9.61
CA HIS A 148 -0.28 26.79 -9.56
C HIS A 148 0.35 26.15 -10.81
N ILE A 149 0.22 26.80 -11.97
CA ILE A 149 0.86 26.38 -13.23
C ILE A 149 2.39 26.51 -13.12
N GLU A 150 2.87 27.63 -12.58
CA GLU A 150 4.30 27.88 -12.40
C GLU A 150 4.92 26.88 -11.41
N ALA A 151 4.28 26.67 -10.26
CA ALA A 151 4.73 25.70 -9.26
C ALA A 151 4.81 24.27 -9.83
N ARG A 152 3.83 23.88 -10.65
CA ARG A 152 3.81 22.58 -11.35
C ARG A 152 4.96 22.46 -12.35
N ASN A 153 5.21 23.49 -13.15
CA ASN A 153 6.30 23.48 -14.13
C ASN A 153 7.66 23.33 -13.44
N ARG A 154 7.92 24.10 -12.37
CA ARG A 154 9.16 23.97 -11.59
C ARG A 154 9.35 22.58 -11.00
N LEU A 155 8.29 22.03 -10.40
CA LEU A 155 8.34 20.67 -9.87
C LEU A 155 8.66 19.65 -10.97
N GLN A 156 8.07 19.81 -12.16
CA GLN A 156 8.35 18.94 -13.31
C GLN A 156 9.78 19.08 -13.82
N GLU A 157 10.33 20.30 -13.85
CA GLU A 157 11.72 20.56 -14.24
C GLU A 157 12.71 19.90 -13.27
N GLU A 158 12.46 20.00 -11.96
CA GLU A 158 13.36 19.41 -10.95
C GLU A 158 13.25 17.88 -10.86
N THR A 159 12.05 17.32 -11.02
CA THR A 159 11.80 15.91 -10.70
C THR A 159 11.53 15.04 -11.93
N GLY A 160 11.28 15.64 -13.09
CA GLY A 160 10.82 14.96 -14.29
C GLY A 160 9.38 14.42 -14.18
N LEU A 161 8.63 14.77 -13.13
CA LEU A 161 7.28 14.25 -12.90
C LEU A 161 6.24 15.06 -13.69
N ASP A 162 5.60 14.43 -14.69
CA ASP A 162 4.46 15.02 -15.38
C ASP A 162 3.19 14.93 -14.52
N VAL A 163 2.92 15.99 -13.75
CA VAL A 163 1.71 16.12 -12.93
C VAL A 163 0.60 16.69 -13.80
N ARG A 164 -0.39 15.89 -14.22
CA ARG A 164 -1.56 16.44 -14.93
C ARG A 164 -2.51 17.14 -13.96
N ILE A 165 -2.73 18.43 -14.19
CA ILE A 165 -3.77 19.19 -13.49
C ILE A 165 -5.10 18.87 -14.18
N GLN A 166 -6.08 18.36 -13.43
CA GLN A 166 -7.46 18.33 -13.89
C GLN A 166 -8.08 19.67 -13.51
N THR A 167 -8.30 20.52 -14.52
CA THR A 167 -9.05 21.79 -14.42
C THR A 167 -10.54 21.56 -14.31
#